data_AF-A0A318CYM7-F1
#
_entry.id   AF-A0A318CYM7-F1
#
_cell.length_a   1.000
_cell.length_b   1.000
_cell.length_c   1.000
_cell.angle_alpha   90.00
_cell.angle_beta   90.00
_cell.angle_gamma   90.00
#
_symmetry.space_group_name_H-M   'P 1'
#
loop_
_entity.id
_entity.type
_entity.pdbx_description
1 polymer ?
#
loop_
_entity_poly.entity_id
_entity_poly.type
_entity_poly.pdbx_seq_one_letter_code
_entity_poly.pdbx_strand_id
1 'polypeptide(L)'
;MITRCSLLTAIWIFGELPTLDILEDVYRRLGYRLSLDHLASVTLGAQKTANGMQALKWWKQGKIKEILKYCNKDVAITRDLFLYGYKKAIYFLRTKQGKQSGFQWTGGIIF
;
A
#
# COMPACT_ATOMS: atom_id res chain seq x y z
N MET A 1 28.00 -19.53 27.76
CA MET A 1 28.72 -18.25 27.89
C MET A 1 27.74 -17.12 27.66
N ILE A 2 27.31 -16.49 28.74
CA ILE A 2 26.54 -15.26 28.76
C ILE A 2 27.57 -14.12 28.69
N THR A 3 27.64 -13.39 27.59
CA THR A 3 28.32 -12.09 27.51
C THR A 3 27.23 -11.04 27.25
N ARG A 4 26.62 -10.51 28.31
CA ARG A 4 26.90 -9.17 28.87
C ARG A 4 26.87 -8.05 27.81
N CYS A 5 25.72 -7.36 27.83
CA CYS A 5 25.60 -5.91 27.97
C CYS A 5 26.21 -5.01 26.88
N SER A 6 25.36 -4.59 25.94
CA SER A 6 25.28 -3.19 25.49
C SER A 6 23.81 -2.82 25.31
N LEU A 7 23.07 -2.78 26.43
CA LEU A 7 21.91 -1.91 26.55
C LEU A 7 22.43 -0.47 26.41
N LEU A 8 22.30 0.18 25.23
CA LEU A 8 22.19 1.65 25.04
C LEU A 8 22.34 2.18 23.59
N THR A 9 22.27 1.37 22.53
CA THR A 9 22.25 1.90 21.14
C THR A 9 21.12 1.38 20.27
N ALA A 10 19.94 1.12 20.85
CA ALA A 10 18.70 1.03 20.05
C ALA A 10 18.18 2.44 19.74
N ILE A 11 19.07 3.28 19.20
CA ILE A 11 18.72 4.61 18.71
C ILE A 11 18.26 4.39 17.27
N TRP A 12 16.95 4.24 17.10
CA TRP A 12 16.17 4.53 15.89
C TRP A 12 16.97 4.72 14.58
N ILE A 13 17.54 3.66 14.02
CA ILE A 13 18.01 3.67 12.63
C ILE A 13 16.77 3.39 11.78
N PHE A 14 16.13 4.46 11.27
CA PHE A 14 14.94 4.37 10.42
C PHE A 14 15.12 3.45 9.19
N GLY A 15 16.37 3.16 8.78
CA GLY A 15 16.69 2.32 7.61
C GLY A 15 16.62 0.81 7.83
N GLU A 16 16.60 0.33 9.07
CA GLU A 16 16.57 -1.11 9.38
C GLU A 16 15.18 -1.62 9.78
N LEU A 17 14.18 -0.73 9.80
CA LEU A 17 12.82 -1.13 10.07
C LEU A 17 12.27 -1.95 8.89
N PRO A 18 11.68 -3.13 9.13
CA PRO A 18 10.99 -3.85 8.08
C PRO A 18 9.84 -2.98 7.57
N THR A 19 10.02 -2.40 6.38
CA THR A 19 9.02 -1.57 5.73
C THR A 19 8.38 -2.35 4.58
N LEU A 20 7.06 -2.24 4.48
CA LEU A 20 6.30 -2.83 3.39
C LEU A 20 5.69 -1.72 2.55
N ASP A 21 6.18 -1.57 1.32
CA ASP A 21 5.48 -0.83 0.27
C ASP A 21 4.74 -1.82 -0.63
N ILE A 22 3.41 -1.80 -0.56
CA ILE A 22 2.52 -2.70 -1.30
C ILE A 22 2.65 -2.48 -2.81
N LEU A 23 2.77 -1.23 -3.27
CA LEU A 23 2.84 -0.92 -4.69
C LEU A 23 4.19 -1.33 -5.27
N GLU A 24 5.26 -1.18 -4.50
CA GLU A 24 6.61 -1.63 -4.84
C GLU A 24 6.69 -3.16 -4.91
N ASP A 25 6.13 -3.90 -3.94
CA ASP A 25 6.08 -5.36 -3.98
C ASP A 25 5.29 -5.87 -5.20
N VAL A 26 4.17 -5.20 -5.50
CA VAL A 26 3.38 -5.48 -6.72
C VAL A 26 4.19 -5.18 -7.99
N TYR A 27 4.92 -4.07 -8.03
CA TYR A 27 5.78 -3.71 -9.15
C TYR A 27 6.87 -4.77 -9.39
N ARG A 28 7.57 -5.20 -8.33
CA ARG A 28 8.63 -6.22 -8.40
C ARG A 28 8.12 -7.56 -8.93
N ARG A 29 6.89 -7.93 -8.60
CA ARG A 29 6.27 -9.20 -9.05
C ARG A 29 5.74 -9.16 -10.48
N LEU A 30 5.19 -8.01 -10.91
CA LEU A 30 4.54 -7.88 -12.21
C LEU A 30 5.45 -7.31 -13.31
N GLY A 31 6.49 -6.58 -12.93
CA GLY A 31 7.34 -5.83 -13.85
C GLY A 31 6.74 -4.51 -14.36
N TYR A 32 5.55 -4.11 -13.88
CA TYR A 32 4.93 -2.83 -14.22
C TYR A 32 4.11 -2.25 -13.06
N ARG A 33 4.00 -0.92 -13.01
CA ARG A 33 3.35 -0.20 -11.90
C ARG A 33 1.84 -0.19 -12.07
N LEU A 34 1.12 -0.55 -11.02
CA LEU A 34 -0.35 -0.46 -10.98
C LEU A 34 -0.81 0.76 -10.20
N SER A 35 -1.97 1.29 -10.58
CA SER A 35 -2.62 2.32 -9.77
C SER A 35 -3.24 1.68 -8.52
N LEU A 36 -3.19 2.41 -7.40
CA LEU A 36 -3.86 2.02 -6.16
C LEU A 36 -5.36 1.78 -6.37
N ASP A 37 -5.98 2.59 -7.24
CA ASP A 37 -7.39 2.45 -7.63
C ASP A 37 -7.68 1.09 -8.26
N HIS A 38 -6.82 0.64 -9.19
CA HIS A 38 -7.00 -0.66 -9.83
C HIS A 38 -6.87 -1.81 -8.82
N LEU A 39 -5.88 -1.73 -7.92
CA LEU A 39 -5.71 -2.71 -6.84
C LEU A 39 -6.92 -2.76 -5.88
N ALA A 40 -7.40 -1.59 -5.46
CA ALA A 40 -8.55 -1.45 -4.57
C ALA A 40 -9.84 -1.96 -5.23
N SER A 41 -10.05 -1.65 -6.50
CA SER A 41 -11.22 -2.08 -7.26
C SER A 41 -11.26 -3.59 -7.41
N VAL A 42 -10.14 -4.22 -7.76
CA VAL A 42 -10.07 -5.68 -7.97
C VAL A 42 -10.09 -6.45 -6.65
N THR A 43 -9.49 -5.93 -5.58
CA THR A 43 -9.33 -6.66 -4.30
C THR A 43 -10.48 -6.41 -3.33
N LEU A 44 -10.90 -5.14 -3.20
CA LEU A 44 -11.90 -4.70 -2.22
C LEU A 44 -13.25 -4.32 -2.87
N GLY A 45 -13.32 -4.25 -4.20
CA GLY A 45 -14.49 -3.67 -4.89
C GLY A 45 -14.61 -2.15 -4.67
N ALA A 46 -13.59 -1.51 -4.09
CA ALA A 46 -13.61 -0.10 -3.75
C ALA A 46 -12.98 0.72 -4.88
N GLN A 47 -13.70 1.73 -5.37
CA GLN A 47 -13.18 2.67 -6.36
C GLN A 47 -12.72 3.97 -5.72
N LYS A 48 -11.56 4.46 -6.17
CA LYS A 48 -11.03 5.76 -5.82
C LYS A 48 -11.88 6.82 -6.50
N THR A 49 -12.35 7.78 -5.72
CA THR A 49 -13.27 8.83 -6.18
C THR A 49 -12.56 10.04 -6.80
N ALA A 50 -11.22 10.14 -6.70
CA ALA A 50 -10.46 11.28 -7.20
C ALA A 50 -9.00 10.93 -7.52
N ASN A 51 -8.36 11.65 -8.44
CA ASN A 51 -6.96 11.48 -8.83
C ASN A 51 -6.09 12.64 -8.32
N GLY A 52 -4.76 12.46 -8.29
CA GLY A 52 -3.81 13.50 -7.86
C GLY A 52 -3.92 14.81 -8.67
N MET A 53 -4.31 14.75 -9.94
CA MET A 53 -4.59 15.94 -10.75
C MET A 53 -5.79 16.74 -10.22
N GLN A 54 -6.80 16.07 -9.65
CA GLN A 54 -7.96 16.73 -9.06
C GLN A 54 -7.57 17.47 -7.78
N ALA A 55 -6.65 16.91 -7.00
CA ALA A 55 -6.11 17.55 -5.81
C ALA A 55 -5.45 18.91 -6.12
N LEU A 56 -4.65 18.96 -7.20
CA LEU A 56 -4.02 20.22 -7.65
C LEU A 56 -5.07 21.27 -8.06
N LYS A 57 -6.16 20.85 -8.71
CA LYS A 57 -7.27 21.76 -9.04
C LYS A 57 -7.95 22.30 -7.80
N TRP A 58 -8.23 21.44 -6.82
CA TRP A 58 -8.83 21.84 -5.54
C TRP A 58 -7.92 22.77 -4.74
N TRP A 59 -6.60 22.56 -4.80
CA TRP A 59 -5.63 23.43 -4.15
C TRP A 59 -5.70 24.85 -4.70
N LYS A 60 -5.68 24.98 -6.04
CA LYS A 60 -5.84 26.28 -6.72
C LYS A 60 -7.20 26.95 -6.43
N GLN A 61 -8.23 26.15 -6.12
CA GLN A 61 -9.58 26.62 -5.78
C GLN A 61 -9.79 26.88 -4.27
N GLY A 62 -8.77 26.67 -3.42
CA GLY A 62 -8.91 26.79 -1.97
C GLY A 62 -9.77 25.71 -1.29
N LYS A 63 -10.06 24.61 -2.01
CA LYS A 63 -10.92 23.50 -1.60
C LYS A 63 -10.17 22.47 -0.74
N ILE A 64 -9.69 22.90 0.42
CA ILE A 64 -8.85 22.08 1.31
C ILE A 64 -9.63 20.91 1.92
N LYS A 65 -10.93 21.08 2.18
CA LYS A 65 -11.76 20.01 2.77
C LYS A 65 -11.86 18.79 1.85
N GLU A 66 -12.00 19.02 0.56
CA GLU A 66 -12.03 17.99 -0.47
C GLU A 66 -10.68 17.30 -0.59
N ILE A 67 -9.60 18.05 -0.42
CA ILE A 67 -8.24 17.51 -0.39
C ILE A 67 -8.07 16.52 0.77
N LEU A 68 -8.39 16.97 1.98
CA LEU A 68 -8.32 16.11 3.18
C LEU A 68 -9.21 14.88 3.03
N LYS A 69 -10.42 15.04 2.48
CA LYS A 69 -11.35 13.93 2.28
C LYS A 69 -10.79 12.87 1.33
N TYR A 70 -10.15 13.25 0.22
CA TYR A 70 -9.55 12.25 -0.66
C TYR A 70 -8.31 11.62 -0.04
N CYS A 71 -7.44 12.40 0.61
CA CYS A 71 -6.23 11.88 1.26
C CYS A 71 -6.57 10.83 2.32
N ASN A 72 -7.55 11.13 3.18
CA ASN A 72 -7.99 10.20 4.22
C ASN A 72 -8.57 8.91 3.62
N LYS A 73 -9.28 9.01 2.50
CA LYS A 73 -9.82 7.84 1.80
C LYS A 73 -8.71 6.98 1.19
N ASP A 74 -7.65 7.59 0.66
CA ASP A 74 -6.49 6.86 0.14
C ASP A 74 -5.76 6.08 1.23
N VAL A 75 -5.61 6.67 2.42
CA VAL A 75 -5.02 6.00 3.59
C VAL A 75 -5.90 4.84 4.06
N ALA A 76 -7.22 5.05 4.13
CA ALA A 76 -8.16 3.99 4.49
C ALA A 76 -8.10 2.80 3.52
N ILE A 77 -8.10 3.07 2.20
CA ILE A 77 -7.98 2.02 1.17
C ILE A 77 -6.67 1.26 1.33
N THR A 78 -5.55 1.95 1.56
CA THR A 78 -4.24 1.31 1.71
C THR A 78 -4.21 0.41 2.96
N ARG A 79 -4.79 0.88 4.06
CA ARG A 79 -4.97 0.09 5.29
C ARG A 79 -5.81 -1.16 5.02
N ASP A 80 -6.94 -1.02 4.34
CA ASP A 80 -7.85 -2.13 4.07
C ASP A 80 -7.20 -3.15 3.13
N LEU A 81 -6.42 -2.70 2.14
CA LEU A 81 -5.60 -3.58 1.29
C LEU A 81 -4.55 -4.34 2.10
N PHE A 82 -3.84 -3.66 2.99
CA PHE A 82 -2.89 -4.30 3.89
C PHE A 82 -3.55 -5.36 4.76
N LEU A 83 -4.68 -5.03 5.40
CA LEU A 83 -5.43 -5.96 6.24
C LEU A 83 -5.98 -7.14 5.46
N TYR A 84 -6.41 -6.91 4.22
CA TYR A 84 -6.84 -7.97 3.32
C TYR A 84 -5.69 -8.90 2.97
N GLY A 85 -4.53 -8.35 2.59
CA GLY A 85 -3.31 -9.10 2.33
C GLY A 85 -2.84 -9.89 3.55
N TYR A 86 -2.87 -9.28 4.74
CA TYR A 86 -2.51 -9.93 5.99
C TYR A 86 -3.45 -11.10 6.35
N LYS A 87 -4.76 -10.91 6.21
CA LYS A 87 -5.76 -11.93 6.59
C LYS A 87 -5.91 -13.05 5.56
N LYS A 88 -5.78 -12.74 4.26
CA LYS A 88 -6.10 -13.68 3.17
C LYS A 88 -4.87 -14.16 2.40
N ALA A 89 -3.69 -13.57 2.62
CA ALA A 89 -2.45 -13.87 1.91
C ALA A 89 -2.56 -13.83 0.37
N ILE A 90 -3.53 -13.10 -0.22
CA ILE A 90 -3.77 -13.07 -1.66
C ILE A 90 -4.13 -11.64 -2.10
N TYR A 91 -3.46 -11.15 -3.15
CA TYR A 91 -3.89 -9.97 -3.90
C TYR A 91 -4.45 -10.43 -5.26
N PHE A 92 -5.62 -9.90 -5.63
CA PHE A 92 -6.25 -10.19 -6.91
C PHE A 92 -5.88 -9.09 -7.92
N LEU A 93 -5.43 -9.51 -9.11
CA LEU A 93 -5.07 -8.60 -10.17
C LEU A 93 -5.79 -8.97 -11.46
N ARG A 94 -6.41 -7.97 -12.09
CA ARG A 94 -6.94 -8.09 -13.45
C ARG A 94 -5.95 -7.47 -14.42
N THR A 95 -5.33 -8.28 -15.27
CA THR A 95 -4.45 -7.76 -16.33
C THR A 95 -5.29 -7.09 -17.43
N LYS A 96 -4.67 -6.19 -18.22
CA LYS A 96 -5.30 -5.56 -19.40
C LYS A 96 -5.78 -6.57 -20.46
N GLN A 97 -5.27 -7.80 -20.43
CA GLN A 97 -5.70 -8.91 -21.28
C GLN A 97 -6.92 -9.69 -20.73
N GLY A 98 -7.55 -9.22 -19.65
CA GLY A 98 -8.72 -9.87 -19.05
C GLY A 98 -8.41 -11.08 -18.16
N LYS A 99 -7.13 -11.48 -18.04
CA LYS A 99 -6.70 -12.59 -17.18
C LYS A 99 -6.69 -12.14 -15.71
N GLN A 100 -7.48 -12.80 -14.88
CA GLN A 100 -7.43 -12.66 -13.42
C GLN A 100 -6.33 -13.58 -12.89
N SER A 101 -5.28 -12.98 -12.36
CA SER A 101 -4.16 -13.70 -11.76
C SER A 101 -4.18 -13.41 -10.27
N GLY A 102 -4.53 -14.39 -9.44
CA GLY A 102 -4.36 -14.32 -8.00
C GLY A 102 -2.91 -14.67 -7.65
N PHE A 103 -2.22 -13.80 -6.91
CA PHE A 103 -0.90 -14.11 -6.40
C PHE A 103 -0.98 -14.30 -4.89
N GLN A 104 -0.46 -15.44 -4.41
CA GLN A 104 -0.33 -15.72 -2.99
C GLN A 104 0.93 -15.01 -2.47
N TRP A 105 0.77 -14.32 -1.34
CA TRP A 105 1.84 -13.62 -0.67
C TRP A 105 2.71 -14.66 0.05
N THR A 106 3.80 -15.09 -0.60
CA THR A 106 4.74 -16.12 -0.10
C THR A 106 5.91 -15.56 0.69
N GLY A 107 5.99 -14.24 0.87
CA GLY A 107 6.97 -13.65 1.79
C GLY A 107 6.47 -13.82 3.21
N GLY A 108 7.18 -14.51 4.08
CA GLY A 108 6.86 -14.45 5.51
C GLY A 108 7.05 -13.01 5.99
N ILE A 109 6.01 -12.41 6.60
CA ILE A 109 6.22 -11.29 7.51
C ILE A 109 6.95 -11.87 8.71
N ILE A 110 8.27 -11.73 8.74
CA ILE A 110 9.04 -11.81 9.96
C ILE A 110 8.81 -10.45 10.64
N PHE A 111 8.00 -10.44 11.70
CA PHE A 111 8.09 -9.41 12.74
C PHE A 111 9.31 -9.70 13.60
#